data_AF-A0A928LYZ0-F1
#
_entry.id   AF-A0A928LYZ0-F1
#
_cell.length_a   1.000
_cell.length_b   1.000
_cell.length_c   1.000
_cell.angle_alpha   90.00
_cell.angle_beta   90.00
_cell.angle_gamma   90.00
#
_symmetry.space_group_name_H-M   'P 1'
#
loop_
_entity.id
_entity.type
_entity.pdbx_description
1 polymer ?
#
loop_
_entity_poly.entity_id
_entity_poly.type
_entity_poly.pdbx_seq_one_letter_code
_entity_poly.pdbx_strand_id
1 'polypeptide(L)'
;MADLFRDKDSQFFDDELRMLTAVTTLKKELPADFSPSVDEYIQAHETDVLAQIVYAGYHGFQINRDNFHAPYGVDFTRWEFFDIAKEHIIGHFPINFEANGVIQAFYQALPEELREYHSHISEYFTHFECAGPKLAHYAGYMLGNQLLPWIVPGYRMDPVQTMKYSHDIEEYCGYKPE
;
A
#
# COMPACT_ATOMS: atom_id res chain seq x y z
N MET A 1 -4.57 -5.46 7.96
CA MET A 1 -4.98 -4.90 6.65
C MET A 1 -5.74 -5.93 5.82
N ALA A 2 -5.22 -7.15 5.64
CA ALA A 2 -5.99 -8.22 4.99
C ALA A 2 -7.38 -8.47 5.61
N ASP A 3 -7.48 -8.55 6.95
CA ASP A 3 -8.77 -8.72 7.62
C ASP A 3 -9.76 -7.56 7.37
N LEU A 4 -9.23 -6.36 7.18
CA LEU A 4 -10.02 -5.18 6.85
C LEU A 4 -10.59 -5.29 5.44
N PHE A 5 -9.79 -5.74 4.47
CA PHE A 5 -10.28 -5.98 3.11
C PHE A 5 -11.26 -7.14 3.06
N ARG A 6 -11.05 -8.24 3.80
CA ARG A 6 -12.04 -9.33 3.88
C ARG A 6 -13.40 -8.88 4.40
N ASP A 7 -13.45 -7.89 5.30
CA ASP A 7 -14.71 -7.37 5.86
C ASP A 7 -15.34 -6.29 4.97
N LYS A 8 -14.53 -5.48 4.29
CA LYS A 8 -14.98 -4.24 3.63
C LYS A 8 -14.97 -4.28 2.10
N ASP A 9 -14.21 -5.18 1.51
CA ASP A 9 -14.10 -5.36 0.07
C ASP A 9 -14.71 -6.70 -0.33
N SER A 10 -15.82 -6.63 -1.08
CA SER A 10 -16.57 -7.80 -1.50
C SER A 10 -15.85 -8.64 -2.56
N GLN A 11 -14.89 -8.09 -3.28
CA GLN A 11 -14.11 -8.77 -4.31
C GLN A 11 -12.83 -9.41 -3.73
N PHE A 12 -12.30 -8.85 -2.65
CA PHE A 12 -11.06 -9.31 -2.03
C PHE A 12 -11.03 -10.80 -1.70
N PHE A 13 -12.14 -11.37 -1.20
CA PHE A 13 -12.20 -12.79 -0.85
C PHE A 13 -12.02 -13.70 -2.09
N ASP A 14 -12.67 -13.34 -3.20
CA ASP A 14 -12.59 -14.11 -4.43
C ASP A 14 -11.19 -14.02 -5.04
N ASP A 15 -10.59 -12.83 -5.02
CA ASP A 15 -9.24 -12.60 -5.54
C ASP A 15 -8.16 -13.26 -4.66
N GLU A 16 -8.36 -13.29 -3.33
CA GLU A 16 -7.51 -14.04 -2.40
C GLU A 16 -7.53 -15.54 -2.71
N LEU A 17 -8.72 -16.11 -2.96
CA LEU A 17 -8.85 -17.52 -3.33
C LEU A 17 -8.19 -17.82 -4.68
N ARG A 18 -8.34 -16.93 -5.66
CA ARG A 18 -7.66 -17.05 -6.97
C ARG A 18 -6.15 -16.98 -6.83
N MET A 19 -5.64 -16.04 -6.03
CA MET A 19 -4.20 -15.91 -5.75
C MET A 19 -3.65 -17.19 -5.10
N LEU A 20 -4.30 -17.73 -4.07
CA LEU A 20 -3.86 -18.97 -3.42
C LEU A 20 -3.87 -20.16 -4.37
N THR A 21 -4.87 -20.25 -5.23
CA THR A 21 -4.97 -21.28 -6.28
C THR A 21 -3.87 -21.13 -7.31
N ALA A 22 -3.59 -19.90 -7.73
CA ALA A 22 -2.52 -19.55 -8.67
C ALA A 22 -1.14 -19.95 -8.11
N VAL A 23 -0.83 -19.56 -6.87
CA VAL A 23 0.43 -19.92 -6.20
C VAL A 23 0.59 -21.43 -6.11
N THR A 24 -0.46 -22.15 -5.69
CA THR A 24 -0.43 -23.61 -5.58
C THR A 24 -0.18 -24.28 -6.94
N THR A 25 -0.82 -23.76 -7.99
CA THR A 25 -0.67 -24.30 -9.35
C THR A 25 0.71 -24.00 -9.91
N LEU A 26 1.20 -22.77 -9.78
CA LEU A 26 2.54 -22.41 -10.23
C LEU A 26 3.62 -23.24 -9.54
N LYS A 27 3.51 -23.48 -8.23
CA LYS A 27 4.46 -24.35 -7.50
C LYS A 27 4.43 -25.81 -7.94
N LYS A 28 3.31 -26.27 -8.50
CA LYS A 28 3.14 -27.65 -8.98
C LYS A 28 3.64 -27.82 -10.42
N GLU A 29 3.36 -26.85 -11.28
CA GLU A 29 3.62 -26.94 -12.72
C GLU A 29 5.02 -26.44 -13.11
N LEU A 30 5.62 -25.53 -12.32
CA LEU A 30 6.96 -25.03 -12.60
C LEU A 30 8.04 -26.01 -12.09
N PRO A 31 9.18 -26.13 -12.82
CA PRO A 31 10.34 -26.89 -12.35
C PRO A 31 10.85 -26.42 -10.99
N ALA A 32 11.44 -27.32 -10.21
CA ALA A 32 12.00 -26.99 -8.89
C ALA A 32 13.19 -26.02 -8.95
N ASP A 33 13.87 -25.93 -10.10
CA ASP A 33 14.98 -25.01 -10.39
C ASP A 33 14.55 -23.76 -11.17
N PHE A 34 13.23 -23.53 -11.32
CA PHE A 34 12.70 -22.32 -11.94
C PHE A 34 13.12 -21.07 -11.14
N SER A 35 13.61 -20.05 -11.84
CA SER A 35 14.14 -18.83 -11.24
C SER A 35 13.65 -17.57 -11.99
N PRO A 36 13.17 -16.54 -11.27
CA PRO A 36 12.91 -16.51 -9.83
C PRO A 36 11.87 -17.55 -9.40
N SER A 37 12.00 -18.08 -8.19
CA SER A 37 11.03 -19.03 -7.64
C SER A 37 9.68 -18.34 -7.36
N VAL A 38 8.61 -19.14 -7.23
CA VAL A 38 7.28 -18.59 -6.88
C VAL A 38 7.31 -17.87 -5.53
N ASP A 39 8.11 -18.35 -4.58
CA ASP A 39 8.24 -17.71 -3.26
C ASP A 39 8.98 -16.37 -3.34
N GLU A 40 10.08 -16.29 -4.12
CA GLU A 40 10.76 -15.02 -4.39
C GLU A 40 9.84 -14.01 -5.10
N TYR A 41 9.00 -14.50 -6.01
CA TYR A 41 8.02 -13.69 -6.72
C TYR A 41 6.94 -13.12 -5.79
N ILE A 42 6.36 -13.94 -4.90
CA ILE A 42 5.38 -13.46 -3.91
C ILE A 42 6.04 -12.51 -2.91
N GLN A 43 7.23 -12.84 -2.43
CA GLN A 43 7.97 -11.97 -1.53
C GLN A 43 8.28 -10.61 -2.18
N ALA A 44 8.55 -10.57 -3.48
CA ALA A 44 8.79 -9.33 -4.21
C ALA A 44 7.53 -8.44 -4.24
N HIS A 45 6.36 -9.00 -4.55
CA HIS A 45 5.08 -8.27 -4.46
C HIS A 45 4.80 -7.75 -3.05
N GLU A 46 4.94 -8.59 -2.03
CA GLU A 46 4.76 -8.17 -0.64
C GLU A 46 5.71 -7.04 -0.26
N THR A 47 6.98 -7.15 -0.66
CA THR A 47 8.01 -6.16 -0.38
C THR A 47 7.69 -4.81 -1.04
N ASP A 48 7.28 -4.84 -2.30
CA ASP A 48 6.94 -3.63 -3.04
C ASP A 48 5.77 -2.88 -2.38
N VAL A 49 4.67 -3.58 -2.13
CA VAL A 49 3.46 -3.04 -1.50
C VAL A 49 3.73 -2.56 -0.07
N LEU A 50 4.47 -3.34 0.73
CA LEU A 50 4.79 -2.96 2.11
C LEU A 50 5.66 -1.69 2.16
N ALA A 51 6.64 -1.56 1.26
CA ALA A 51 7.45 -0.36 1.19
C ALA A 51 6.60 0.88 0.86
N GLN A 52 5.65 0.75 -0.06
CA GLN A 52 4.70 1.82 -0.39
C GLN A 52 3.85 2.23 0.84
N ILE A 53 3.28 1.25 1.53
CA ILE A 53 2.43 1.45 2.73
C ILE A 53 3.22 2.12 3.86
N VAL A 54 4.43 1.63 4.16
CA VAL A 54 5.28 2.18 5.22
C VAL A 54 5.68 3.61 4.91
N TYR A 55 6.07 3.88 3.67
CA TYR A 55 6.41 5.24 3.24
C TYR A 55 5.20 6.18 3.39
N ALA A 56 4.03 5.77 2.91
CA ALA A 56 2.81 6.57 3.01
C ALA A 56 2.46 6.88 4.48
N GLY A 57 2.60 5.90 5.38
CA GLY A 57 2.41 6.13 6.82
C GLY A 57 3.41 7.11 7.42
N TYR A 58 4.69 6.98 7.10
CA TYR A 58 5.70 7.95 7.54
C TYR A 58 5.40 9.36 6.97
N HIS A 59 5.01 9.43 5.71
CA HIS A 59 4.66 10.68 5.05
C HIS A 59 3.44 11.37 5.71
N GLY A 60 2.41 10.61 6.09
CA GLY A 60 1.26 11.14 6.82
C GLY A 60 1.63 11.75 8.17
N PHE A 61 2.56 11.10 8.89
CA PHE A 61 3.14 11.64 10.11
C PHE A 61 3.90 12.95 9.87
N GLN A 62 4.72 13.01 8.81
CA GLN A 62 5.44 14.22 8.43
C GLN A 62 4.50 15.37 8.08
N ILE A 63 3.47 15.11 7.28
CA ILE A 63 2.46 16.11 6.91
C ILE A 63 1.79 16.69 8.15
N ASN A 64 1.41 15.85 9.11
CA ASN A 64 0.80 16.34 10.35
C ASN A 64 1.70 17.36 11.06
N ARG A 65 2.98 17.02 11.22
CA ARG A 65 3.98 17.91 11.83
C ARG A 65 4.18 19.18 11.01
N ASP A 66 4.26 19.06 9.69
CA ASP A 66 4.55 20.18 8.81
C ASP A 66 3.35 21.15 8.73
N ASN A 67 2.11 20.66 8.79
CA ASN A 67 0.90 21.48 8.91
C ASN A 67 0.90 22.32 10.18
N PHE A 68 1.36 21.78 11.31
CA PHE A 68 1.47 22.54 12.54
C PHE A 68 2.45 23.72 12.39
N HIS A 69 3.56 23.53 11.68
CA HIS A 69 4.54 24.60 11.43
C HIS A 69 4.13 25.58 10.34
N ALA A 70 3.34 25.14 9.35
CA ALA A 70 2.95 25.92 8.17
C ALA A 70 1.52 25.57 7.71
N PRO A 71 0.47 25.98 8.45
CA PRO A 71 -0.91 25.53 8.22
C PRO A 71 -1.53 26.01 6.90
N TYR A 72 -0.95 27.02 6.26
CA TYR A 72 -1.40 27.55 4.96
C TYR A 72 -0.71 26.88 3.76
N GLY A 73 0.32 26.07 3.98
CA GLY A 73 1.18 25.56 2.92
C GLY A 73 0.73 24.23 2.30
N VAL A 74 -0.15 23.48 2.98
CA VAL A 74 -0.37 22.07 2.66
C VAL A 74 -1.88 21.75 2.66
N ASP A 75 -2.50 21.83 1.48
CA ASP A 75 -3.86 21.30 1.22
C ASP A 75 -3.78 19.82 0.83
N PHE A 76 -3.24 18.99 1.73
CA PHE A 76 -3.07 17.55 1.47
C PHE A 76 -4.40 16.80 1.42
N THR A 77 -5.49 17.41 1.89
CA THR A 77 -6.84 16.83 1.83
C THR A 77 -7.40 16.74 0.41
N ARG A 78 -6.71 17.33 -0.58
CA ARG A 78 -7.00 17.17 -2.00
C ARG A 78 -6.02 16.26 -2.73
N TRP A 79 -5.03 15.71 -2.03
CA TRP A 79 -4.00 14.90 -2.66
C TRP A 79 -4.58 13.54 -3.05
N GLU A 80 -4.41 13.19 -4.31
CA GLU A 80 -4.80 11.88 -4.79
C GLU A 80 -3.83 10.82 -4.31
N PHE A 81 -4.19 9.55 -4.51
CA PHE A 81 -3.33 8.41 -4.21
C PHE A 81 -1.90 8.61 -4.76
N PHE A 82 -1.79 9.01 -6.01
CA PHE A 82 -0.52 9.24 -6.71
C PHE A 82 0.36 10.31 -6.06
N ASP A 83 -0.26 11.31 -5.45
CA ASP A 83 0.43 12.40 -4.75
C ASP A 83 0.95 11.93 -3.38
N ILE A 84 0.16 11.09 -2.69
CA ILE A 84 0.49 10.52 -1.37
C ILE A 84 1.57 9.45 -1.48
N ALA A 85 1.38 8.50 -2.40
CA ALA A 85 2.36 7.48 -2.72
C ALA A 85 3.58 8.07 -3.42
N LYS A 86 3.52 9.30 -3.94
CA LYS A 86 4.59 9.88 -4.78
C LYS A 86 5.14 8.82 -5.74
N GLU A 87 4.28 8.22 -6.56
CA GLU A 87 4.67 7.06 -7.39
C GLU A 87 5.95 7.30 -8.20
N HIS A 88 6.15 8.53 -8.66
CA HIS A 88 7.36 8.97 -9.35
C HIS A 88 8.65 8.86 -8.52
N ILE A 89 8.56 8.71 -7.20
CA ILE A 89 9.66 8.52 -6.26
C ILE A 89 9.72 7.08 -5.76
N ILE A 90 8.58 6.47 -5.37
CA ILE A 90 8.63 5.14 -4.76
C ILE A 90 9.13 4.07 -5.73
N GLY A 91 8.78 4.15 -7.02
CA GLY A 91 9.34 3.24 -8.03
C GLY A 91 10.88 3.31 -8.16
N HIS A 92 11.51 4.35 -7.60
CA HIS A 92 12.97 4.52 -7.57
C HIS A 92 13.60 4.18 -6.22
N PHE A 93 12.82 3.81 -5.21
CA PHE A 93 13.40 3.30 -3.97
C PHE A 93 14.13 1.99 -4.26
N PRO A 94 15.35 1.78 -3.73
CA PRO A 94 16.13 0.58 -4.03
C PRO A 94 15.35 -0.71 -3.82
N ILE A 95 14.58 -0.77 -2.72
CA ILE A 95 13.79 -1.95 -2.36
C ILE A 95 12.64 -2.24 -3.35
N ASN A 96 11.93 -1.20 -3.81
CA ASN A 96 10.87 -1.30 -4.80
C ASN A 96 11.43 -1.61 -6.19
N PHE A 97 12.54 -0.98 -6.56
CA PHE A 97 13.23 -1.22 -7.81
C PHE A 97 13.73 -2.67 -7.92
N GLU A 98 14.34 -3.20 -6.87
CA GLU A 98 14.78 -4.59 -6.79
C GLU A 98 13.58 -5.56 -6.85
N ALA A 99 12.52 -5.30 -6.09
CA ALA A 99 11.29 -6.10 -6.11
C ALA A 99 10.64 -6.12 -7.51
N ASN A 100 10.51 -4.96 -8.15
CA ASN A 100 10.00 -4.86 -9.52
C ASN A 100 10.85 -5.65 -10.51
N GLY A 101 12.18 -5.62 -10.35
CA GLY A 101 13.10 -6.44 -11.13
C GLY A 101 12.81 -7.94 -11.04
N VAL A 102 12.53 -8.45 -9.83
CA VAL A 102 12.13 -9.86 -9.61
C VAL A 102 10.78 -10.16 -10.25
N ILE A 103 9.79 -9.28 -10.07
CA ILE A 103 8.44 -9.43 -10.65
C ILE A 103 8.51 -9.51 -12.18
N GLN A 104 9.26 -8.60 -12.81
CA GLN A 104 9.44 -8.56 -14.26
C GLN A 104 10.21 -9.78 -14.76
N ALA A 105 11.28 -10.18 -14.08
CA ALA A 105 12.05 -11.37 -14.43
C ALA A 105 11.20 -12.65 -14.35
N PHE A 106 10.39 -12.79 -13.31
CA PHE A 106 9.46 -13.91 -13.16
C PHE A 106 8.45 -13.95 -14.32
N TYR A 107 7.81 -12.82 -14.63
CA TYR A 107 6.83 -12.74 -15.73
C TYR A 107 7.46 -13.07 -17.10
N GLN A 108 8.68 -12.61 -17.35
CA GLN A 108 9.40 -12.90 -18.60
C GLN A 108 9.81 -14.37 -18.72
N ALA A 109 10.16 -15.01 -17.60
CA ALA A 109 10.49 -16.44 -17.57
C ALA A 109 9.27 -17.36 -17.63
N LEU A 110 8.07 -16.83 -17.33
CA LEU A 110 6.85 -17.61 -17.21
C LEU A 110 6.35 -18.13 -18.58
N PRO A 111 6.06 -19.44 -18.72
CA PRO A 111 5.42 -19.98 -19.91
C PRO A 111 4.09 -19.28 -20.22
N GLU A 112 3.76 -19.14 -21.50
CA GLU A 112 2.58 -18.40 -21.94
C GLU A 112 1.28 -18.99 -21.38
N GLU A 113 1.23 -20.32 -21.26
CA GLU A 113 0.08 -21.06 -20.75
C GLU A 113 -0.18 -20.81 -19.26
N LEU A 114 0.82 -20.32 -18.52
CA LEU A 114 0.74 -20.05 -17.08
C LEU A 114 0.59 -18.56 -16.77
N ARG A 115 0.60 -17.67 -17.78
CA ARG A 115 0.55 -16.21 -17.56
C ARG A 115 -0.73 -15.72 -16.91
N GLU A 116 -1.84 -16.43 -17.04
CA GLU A 116 -3.09 -16.06 -16.35
C GLU A 116 -2.91 -16.05 -14.82
N TYR A 117 -2.08 -16.95 -14.28
CA TYR A 117 -1.79 -17.00 -12.84
C TYR A 117 -1.01 -15.78 -12.34
N HIS A 118 -0.22 -15.13 -13.20
CA HIS A 118 0.40 -13.85 -12.87
C HIS A 118 -0.68 -12.78 -12.65
N SER A 119 -1.69 -12.70 -13.52
CA SER A 119 -2.80 -11.75 -13.38
C SER A 119 -3.57 -11.95 -12.08
N HIS A 120 -3.91 -13.20 -11.73
CA HIS A 120 -4.61 -13.51 -10.46
C HIS A 120 -3.82 -13.06 -9.22
N ILE A 121 -2.49 -13.19 -9.25
CA ILE A 121 -1.63 -12.74 -8.15
C ILE A 121 -1.56 -11.21 -8.12
N SER A 122 -1.37 -10.56 -9.26
CA SER A 122 -1.29 -9.09 -9.36
C SER A 122 -2.62 -8.41 -8.98
N GLU A 123 -3.76 -8.97 -9.36
CA GLU A 123 -5.10 -8.50 -8.96
C GLU A 123 -5.24 -8.49 -7.43
N TYR A 124 -4.79 -9.55 -6.75
CA TYR A 124 -4.79 -9.60 -5.28
C TYR A 124 -3.97 -8.46 -4.66
N PHE A 125 -2.74 -8.22 -5.13
CA PHE A 125 -1.89 -7.16 -4.59
C PHE A 125 -2.41 -5.75 -4.92
N THR A 126 -3.13 -5.59 -6.02
CA THR A 126 -3.74 -4.30 -6.43
C THR A 126 -4.67 -3.73 -5.35
N HIS A 127 -5.39 -4.59 -4.61
CA HIS A 127 -6.21 -4.18 -3.46
C HIS A 127 -5.41 -3.40 -2.41
N PHE A 128 -4.22 -3.91 -2.08
CA PHE A 128 -3.33 -3.28 -1.12
C PHE A 128 -2.66 -2.04 -1.70
N GLU A 129 -2.28 -2.05 -2.98
CA GLU A 129 -1.69 -0.90 -3.65
C GLU A 129 -2.66 0.29 -3.70
N CYS A 130 -3.94 0.05 -3.97
CA CYS A 130 -4.92 1.13 -4.12
C CYS A 130 -5.33 1.74 -2.77
N ALA A 131 -5.71 0.90 -1.81
CA ALA A 131 -6.28 1.37 -0.55
C ALA A 131 -5.24 1.49 0.58
N GLY A 132 -4.20 0.65 0.57
CA GLY A 132 -3.21 0.55 1.64
C GLY A 132 -2.49 1.87 1.93
N PRO A 133 -1.90 2.55 0.93
CA PRO A 133 -1.20 3.81 1.15
C PRO A 133 -2.09 4.95 1.68
N LYS A 134 -3.34 5.09 1.22
CA LYS A 134 -4.25 6.11 1.76
C LYS A 134 -4.58 5.85 3.23
N LEU A 135 -4.90 4.60 3.58
CA LEU A 135 -5.17 4.18 4.95
C LEU A 135 -3.93 4.36 5.84
N ALA A 136 -2.75 3.99 5.36
CA ALA A 136 -1.50 4.13 6.08
C ALA A 136 -1.15 5.60 6.31
N HIS A 137 -1.31 6.45 5.30
CA HIS A 137 -1.09 7.89 5.43
C HIS A 137 -2.02 8.51 6.47
N TYR A 138 -3.30 8.14 6.49
CA TYR A 138 -4.23 8.56 7.53
C TYR A 138 -3.79 8.07 8.92
N ALA A 139 -3.43 6.79 9.04
CA ALA A 139 -2.93 6.23 10.30
C ALA A 139 -1.68 6.96 10.80
N GLY A 140 -0.74 7.28 9.90
CA GLY A 140 0.45 8.08 10.20
C GLY A 140 0.13 9.49 10.66
N TYR A 141 -0.85 10.13 10.01
CA TYR A 141 -1.35 11.44 10.42
C TYR A 141 -1.97 11.40 11.81
N MET A 142 -2.77 10.38 12.11
CA MET A 142 -3.37 10.16 13.42
C MET A 142 -2.33 9.84 14.50
N LEU A 143 -1.29 9.08 14.16
CA LEU A 143 -0.14 8.88 15.02
C LEU A 143 0.56 10.20 15.32
N GLY A 144 0.65 11.11 14.35
CA GLY A 144 1.13 12.48 14.54
C GLY A 144 0.33 13.23 15.61
N ASN A 145 -0.99 13.22 15.51
CA ASN A 145 -1.89 13.83 16.51
C ASN A 145 -1.66 13.29 17.94
N GLN A 146 -1.31 12.01 18.06
CA GLN A 146 -1.09 11.35 19.35
C GLN A 146 0.34 11.57 19.90
N LEU A 147 1.35 11.51 19.04
CA LEU A 147 2.76 11.50 19.44
C LEU A 147 3.38 12.90 19.51
N LEU A 148 3.08 13.77 18.54
CA LEU A 148 3.69 15.11 18.45
C LEU A 148 3.47 16.01 19.66
N PRO A 149 2.34 15.95 20.43
CA PRO A 149 2.20 16.71 21.67
C PRO A 149 3.32 16.46 22.69
N TRP A 150 3.98 15.30 22.62
CA TRP A 150 5.04 14.89 23.55
C TRP A 150 6.45 15.21 23.09
N ILE A 151 6.64 15.46 21.78
CA ILE A 151 7.97 15.58 21.16
C ILE A 151 8.19 16.91 20.43
N VAL A 152 7.12 17.64 20.07
CA VAL A 152 7.20 18.95 19.43
C VAL A 152 6.63 20.02 20.38
N PRO A 153 7.48 20.93 20.90
CA PRO A 153 7.03 22.02 21.76
C PRO A 153 5.94 22.87 21.12
N GLY A 154 4.87 23.11 21.87
CA GLY A 154 3.75 23.94 21.42
C GLY A 154 2.80 23.26 20.43
N TYR A 155 3.05 22.01 20.04
CA TYR A 155 2.19 21.28 19.14
C TYR A 155 0.74 21.26 19.63
N ARG A 156 -0.18 21.49 18.69
CA ARG A 156 -1.62 21.35 18.85
C ARG A 156 -2.15 20.68 17.60
N MET A 157 -2.97 19.64 17.79
CA MET A 157 -3.71 19.04 16.68
C MET A 157 -4.62 20.10 16.04
N ASP A 158 -4.72 20.07 14.71
CA ASP A 158 -5.74 20.84 14.00
C ASP A 158 -7.03 20.00 13.95
N PRO A 159 -8.07 20.35 14.72
CA PRO A 159 -9.30 19.57 14.76
C PRO A 159 -10.08 19.66 13.44
N VAL A 160 -10.03 20.79 12.73
CA VAL A 160 -10.78 20.99 11.48
C VAL A 160 -10.17 20.10 10.40
N GLN A 161 -8.85 20.11 10.28
CA GLN A 161 -8.15 19.31 9.27
C GLN A 161 -8.21 17.81 9.60
N THR A 162 -8.13 17.44 10.89
CA THR A 162 -8.30 16.05 11.32
C THR A 162 -9.71 15.53 11.00
N MET A 163 -10.75 16.31 11.28
CA MET A 163 -12.13 15.95 10.95
C MET A 163 -12.34 15.82 9.44
N LYS A 164 -11.83 16.78 8.66
CA LYS A 164 -11.89 16.71 7.20
C LYS A 164 -11.19 15.46 6.67
N TYR A 165 -9.99 15.17 7.14
CA TYR A 165 -9.24 14.02 6.64
C TYR A 165 -9.92 12.69 7.00
N SER A 166 -10.46 12.58 8.22
CA SER A 166 -11.28 11.44 8.61
C SER A 166 -12.49 11.25 7.70
N HIS A 167 -13.16 12.34 7.30
CA HIS A 167 -14.31 12.28 6.40
C HIS A 167 -13.92 11.86 4.98
N ASP A 168 -12.83 12.42 4.45
CA ASP A 168 -12.34 12.09 3.11
C ASP A 168 -11.93 10.60 3.01
N ILE A 169 -11.36 10.04 4.09
CA ILE A 169 -11.03 8.60 4.16
C ILE A 169 -12.30 7.74 4.28
N GLU A 170 -13.28 8.18 5.05
CA GLU A 170 -14.57 7.48 5.16
C GLU A 170 -15.30 7.44 3.82
N GLU A 171 -15.30 8.54 3.07
CA GLU A 171 -15.87 8.61 1.72
C GLU A 171 -15.13 7.68 0.75
N TYR A 172 -13.79 7.68 0.78
CA TYR A 172 -12.97 6.85 -0.10
C TYR A 172 -13.09 5.35 0.21
N CYS A 173 -13.02 4.98 1.49
CA CYS A 173 -13.03 3.57 1.91
C CYS A 173 -14.44 3.00 2.14
N GLY A 174 -15.47 3.85 2.22
CA GLY A 174 -16.82 3.44 2.59
C GLY A 174 -17.00 3.10 4.09
N TYR A 175 -15.98 3.35 4.90
CA TYR A 175 -16.03 3.20 6.36
C TYR A 175 -14.99 4.11 7.02
N LYS A 176 -15.26 4.50 8.26
CA LYS A 176 -14.33 5.27 9.08
C LYS A 176 -13.32 4.34 9.76
N PRO A 177 -12.00 4.50 9.54
CA PRO A 177 -11.01 3.78 10.33
C PRO A 177 -11.01 4.33 11.76
N GLU A 178 -11.22 3.45 12.74
CA GLU A 178 -11.18 3.77 14.18
C GLU A 178 -9.75 3.89 14.74
#